data_AF-A0A368ALU4-F1
#
_entry.id   AF-A0A368ALU4-F1
#
_cell.length_a   1.000
_cell.length_b   1.000
_cell.length_c   1.000
_cell.angle_alpha   90.00
_cell.angle_beta   90.00
_cell.angle_gamma   90.00
#
_symmetry.space_group_name_H-M   'P 1'
#
loop_
_entity.id
_entity.type
_entity.pdbx_description
1 polymer ?
#
loop_
_entity_poly.entity_id
_entity_poly.type
_entity_poly.pdbx_seq_one_letter_code
_entity_poly.pdbx_strand_id
1 'polypeptide(L)'
;MARLEHKLLRPILEGWAGWCVDGQPVSAGRTMLAKLIDNKGEMFYGDCSGPTEPPDSRESLIEARVLAMAAGPVPLRADVLRLEFDAGWWLVCSRRGIKQYDPRSIGQFEKAHALGISLATYKRRLTEALDEIEECLKR
;
A
#
# COMPACT_ATOMS: atom_id res chain seq x y z
N MET A 1 -16.75 -17.42 -9.07
CA MET A 1 -16.38 -16.58 -10.22
C MET A 1 -15.31 -15.52 -9.89
N ALA A 2 -14.58 -15.61 -8.76
CA ALA A 2 -13.62 -14.59 -8.31
C ALA A 2 -12.35 -14.43 -9.17
N ARG A 3 -11.90 -15.48 -9.86
CA ARG A 3 -10.59 -15.46 -10.57
C ARG A 3 -10.54 -14.53 -11.79
N LEU A 4 -11.70 -14.14 -12.33
CA LEU A 4 -11.80 -13.21 -13.45
C LEU A 4 -11.86 -11.75 -12.97
N GLU A 5 -12.51 -11.48 -11.84
CA GLU A 5 -12.61 -10.14 -11.24
C GLU A 5 -11.24 -9.66 -10.74
N HIS A 6 -10.46 -10.53 -10.09
CA HIS A 6 -9.09 -10.20 -9.65
C HIS A 6 -8.13 -9.86 -10.80
N LYS A 7 -8.35 -10.39 -12.01
CA LYS A 7 -7.53 -10.03 -13.18
C LYS A 7 -7.76 -8.60 -13.65
N LEU A 8 -8.97 -8.06 -13.46
CA LEU A 8 -9.31 -6.69 -13.81
C LEU A 8 -8.82 -5.69 -12.77
N LEU A 9 -8.67 -6.11 -11.52
CA LEU A 9 -8.05 -5.31 -10.46
C LEU A 9 -6.55 -5.13 -10.66
N ARG A 10 -5.88 -6.10 -11.30
CA ARG A 10 -4.42 -6.10 -11.43
C ARG A 10 -3.86 -4.85 -12.12
N PRO A 11 -4.36 -4.38 -13.27
CA PRO A 11 -3.90 -3.13 -13.88
C PRO A 11 -4.14 -1.90 -12.99
N ILE A 12 -5.24 -1.87 -12.23
CA ILE A 12 -5.57 -0.76 -11.32
C ILE A 12 -4.57 -0.75 -10.14
N LEU A 13 -4.27 -1.92 -9.59
CA LEU A 13 -3.31 -2.09 -8.50
C LEU A 13 -1.86 -1.85 -8.96
N GLU A 14 -1.52 -2.19 -10.20
CA GLU A 14 -0.24 -1.82 -10.83
C GLU A 14 -0.13 -0.29 -10.99
N GLY A 15 -1.23 0.39 -11.36
CA GLY A 15 -1.30 1.85 -11.38
C GLY A 15 -1.13 2.48 -9.99
N TRP A 16 -1.79 1.93 -8.98
CA TRP A 16 -1.60 2.32 -7.57
C TRP A 16 -0.17 2.08 -7.10
N ALA A 17 0.49 0.99 -7.51
CA ALA A 17 1.88 0.73 -7.18
C ALA A 17 2.82 1.78 -7.79
N GLY A 18 2.59 2.17 -9.05
CA GLY A 18 3.28 3.29 -9.69
C GLY A 18 3.08 4.60 -8.94
N TRP A 19 1.82 4.92 -8.60
CA TRP A 19 1.47 6.10 -7.80
C TRP A 19 2.18 6.12 -6.43
N CYS A 20 2.31 4.98 -5.77
CA CYS A 20 3.07 4.87 -4.50
C CYS A 20 4.56 5.16 -4.66
N VAL A 21 5.15 4.87 -5.83
CA VAL A 21 6.56 5.12 -6.13
C VAL A 21 6.78 6.57 -6.55
N ASP A 22 5.91 7.10 -7.41
CA ASP A 22 5.98 8.49 -7.90
C ASP A 22 5.63 9.52 -6.81
N GLY A 23 4.85 9.12 -5.80
CA GLY A 23 4.42 9.96 -4.67
C GLY A 23 5.43 10.18 -3.53
N GLN A 24 6.71 9.83 -3.70
CA GLN A 24 7.74 10.11 -2.67
C GLN A 24 8.07 11.62 -2.60
N PRO A 25 8.17 12.22 -1.40
CA PRO A 25 8.80 11.62 -0.23
C PRO A 25 7.80 11.23 0.85
N VAL A 26 7.89 9.96 1.25
CA VAL A 26 7.17 9.43 2.41
C VAL A 26 7.90 9.88 3.67
N SER A 27 7.50 11.04 4.21
CA SER A 27 7.61 11.26 5.66
C SER A 27 6.42 10.57 6.31
N ALA A 28 6.71 9.59 7.17
CA ALA A 28 5.74 9.01 8.07
C ALA A 28 5.04 10.14 8.86
N GLY A 29 3.73 10.33 8.64
CA GLY A 29 2.94 11.35 9.35
C GLY A 29 2.19 12.29 8.40
N ARG A 30 0.99 11.88 7.98
CA ARG A 30 0.12 12.72 7.13
C ARG A 30 -1.37 12.66 7.50
N THR A 31 -1.69 12.61 8.80
CA THR A 31 -2.84 13.43 9.21
C THR A 31 -2.38 14.89 9.13
N MET A 32 -3.20 15.80 8.61
CA MET A 32 -2.86 17.24 8.57
C MET A 32 -2.44 17.77 9.96
N LEU A 33 -2.93 17.13 11.02
CA LEU A 33 -2.54 17.34 12.42
C LEU A 33 -1.05 17.09 12.70
N ALA A 34 -0.47 15.99 12.18
CA ALA A 34 0.94 15.69 12.40
C ALA A 34 1.84 16.77 11.75
N LYS A 35 1.48 17.22 10.55
CA LYS A 35 2.20 18.29 9.85
C LYS A 35 2.10 19.66 10.52
N LEU A 36 1.01 19.94 11.22
CA LEU A 36 0.81 21.17 12.00
C LEU A 36 1.65 21.19 13.29
N ILE A 37 1.78 20.03 13.93
CA ILE A 37 2.56 19.85 15.15
C ILE A 37 4.06 19.92 14.85
N ASP A 38 4.52 19.26 13.78
CA ASP A 38 5.95 19.21 13.43
C ASP A 38 6.49 20.56 12.92
N ASN A 39 5.65 21.38 12.27
CA ASN A 39 6.05 22.69 11.74
C ASN A 39 5.71 23.87 12.69
N LYS A 40 5.47 23.61 13.98
CA LYS A 40 5.18 24.65 15.00
C LYS A 40 4.12 25.69 14.57
N GLY A 41 3.12 25.27 13.78
CA GLY A 41 2.05 26.16 13.32
C GLY A 41 2.35 27.03 12.09
N GLU A 42 3.50 26.90 11.43
CA GLU A 42 3.79 27.66 10.20
C GLU A 42 3.35 26.88 8.95
N MET A 43 2.33 27.41 8.26
CA MET A 43 1.86 26.87 6.98
C MET A 43 2.68 27.46 5.82
N PHE A 44 3.76 26.78 5.41
CA PHE A 44 4.45 27.10 4.16
C PHE A 44 3.67 26.51 2.97
N TYR A 45 2.85 27.35 2.33
CA TYR A 45 2.44 27.15 0.94
C TYR A 45 3.59 27.59 0.04
N GLY A 46 4.58 26.72 -0.17
CA GLY A 46 5.77 27.04 -0.93
C GLY A 46 6.41 25.81 -1.57
N ASP A 47 6.12 25.67 -2.85
CA ASP A 47 6.97 25.06 -3.89
C ASP A 47 7.50 23.63 -3.68
N CYS A 48 6.65 22.66 -4.07
CA CYS A 48 7.09 21.44 -4.73
C CYS A 48 6.08 21.18 -5.85
N SER A 49 6.44 21.54 -7.07
CA SER A 49 5.75 21.17 -8.30
C SER A 49 5.68 19.64 -8.46
N GLY A 50 4.68 19.03 -7.86
CA GLY A 50 4.19 17.69 -8.13
C GLY A 50 2.67 17.77 -8.14
N PRO A 51 1.98 17.04 -9.04
CA PRO A 51 0.56 17.26 -9.27
C PRO A 51 -0.20 17.09 -7.96
N THR A 52 -0.81 18.18 -7.50
CA THR A 52 -1.90 18.09 -6.53
C THR A 52 -3.09 17.55 -7.32
N GLU A 53 -3.06 16.25 -7.61
CA GLU A 53 -4.17 15.58 -8.25
C GLU A 53 -5.36 15.53 -7.28
N PRO A 54 -6.59 15.45 -7.82
CA PRO A 54 -7.80 15.58 -7.03
C PRO A 54 -7.80 14.59 -5.86
N PRO A 55 -8.37 14.95 -4.70
CA PRO A 55 -8.54 14.05 -3.57
C PRO A 55 -9.32 12.75 -3.89
N ASP A 56 -9.94 12.68 -5.08
CA ASP A 56 -10.81 11.59 -5.55
C ASP A 56 -10.18 10.70 -6.65
N SER A 57 -8.85 10.53 -6.70
CA SER A 57 -8.26 9.51 -7.59
C SER A 57 -8.54 8.09 -7.09
N ARG A 58 -8.61 7.11 -7.99
CA ARG A 58 -8.87 5.71 -7.60
C ARG A 58 -7.73 5.17 -6.73
N GLU A 59 -6.52 5.64 -7.00
CA GLU A 59 -5.29 5.32 -6.29
C GLU A 59 -5.32 5.85 -4.85
N SER A 60 -5.86 7.06 -4.62
CA SER A 60 -6.01 7.62 -3.27
C SER A 60 -7.02 6.83 -2.44
N LEU A 61 -8.11 6.37 -3.06
CA LEU A 61 -9.14 5.54 -2.42
C LEU A 61 -8.60 4.14 -2.07
N ILE A 62 -7.81 3.54 -2.97
CA ILE A 62 -7.11 2.27 -2.69
C ILE A 62 -6.15 2.45 -1.53
N GLU A 63 -5.32 3.50 -1.53
CA GLU A 63 -4.35 3.75 -0.45
C GLU A 63 -5.06 3.98 0.90
N ALA A 64 -6.14 4.76 0.93
CA ALA A 64 -6.93 4.97 2.12
C ALA A 64 -7.47 3.64 2.68
N ARG A 65 -7.94 2.74 1.81
CA ARG A 65 -8.40 1.40 2.23
C ARG A 65 -7.25 0.52 2.72
N VAL A 66 -6.09 0.56 2.06
CA VAL A 66 -4.88 -0.16 2.50
C VAL A 66 -4.42 0.32 3.87
N LEU A 67 -4.47 1.63 4.13
CA LEU A 67 -4.16 2.19 5.45
C LEU A 67 -5.18 1.75 6.51
N ALA A 68 -6.48 1.71 6.17
CA ALA A 68 -7.51 1.17 7.06
C ALA A 68 -7.28 -0.33 7.37
N MET A 69 -6.91 -1.14 6.38
CA MET A 69 -6.52 -2.55 6.59
C MET A 69 -5.31 -2.68 7.51
N ALA A 70 -4.31 -1.80 7.36
CA ALA A 70 -3.12 -1.80 8.20
C ALA A 70 -3.40 -1.41 9.66
N ALA A 71 -4.38 -0.52 9.90
CA ALA A 71 -4.83 -0.12 11.23
C ALA A 71 -5.85 -1.11 11.85
N GLY A 72 -6.40 -2.01 11.03
CA GLY A 72 -7.40 -2.98 11.43
C GLY A 72 -6.86 -4.19 12.20
N PRO A 73 -7.72 -5.19 12.48
CA PRO A 73 -7.38 -6.36 13.29
C PRO A 73 -6.39 -7.32 12.60
N VAL A 74 -6.23 -7.22 11.27
CA VAL A 74 -5.31 -8.08 10.49
C VAL A 74 -4.39 -7.23 9.61
N PRO A 75 -3.36 -6.57 10.18
CA PRO A 75 -2.43 -5.71 9.43
C PRO A 75 -1.66 -6.44 8.33
N LEU A 76 -1.53 -7.77 8.44
CA LEU A 76 -0.85 -8.62 7.46
C LEU A 76 -1.49 -8.56 6.07
N ARG A 77 -2.78 -8.24 5.94
CA ARG A 77 -3.44 -8.10 4.62
C ARG A 77 -2.84 -6.97 3.81
N ALA A 78 -2.67 -5.81 4.44
CA ALA A 78 -2.05 -4.65 3.82
C ALA A 78 -0.59 -4.94 3.43
N ASP A 79 0.15 -5.64 4.28
CA ASP A 79 1.55 -5.98 4.02
C ASP A 79 1.70 -6.94 2.84
N VAL A 80 0.87 -7.98 2.80
CA VAL A 80 0.86 -8.94 1.68
C VAL A 80 0.51 -8.22 0.38
N LEU A 81 -0.49 -7.34 0.37
CA LEU A 81 -0.86 -6.59 -0.83
C LEU A 81 0.27 -5.66 -1.31
N ARG A 82 0.90 -4.93 -0.39
CA ARG A 82 2.04 -4.06 -0.69
C ARG A 82 3.24 -4.81 -1.24
N LEU A 83 3.55 -5.98 -0.68
CA LEU A 83 4.64 -6.81 -1.21
C LEU A 83 4.28 -7.46 -2.54
N GLU A 84 3.02 -7.87 -2.76
CA GLU A 84 2.64 -8.53 -4.02
C GLU A 84 2.78 -7.60 -5.22
N PHE A 85 2.33 -6.34 -5.08
CA PHE A 85 2.34 -5.32 -6.13
C PHE A 85 3.56 -4.38 -6.06
N ASP A 86 4.51 -4.67 -5.17
CA ASP A 86 5.70 -3.85 -4.92
C ASP A 86 5.36 -2.37 -4.58
N ALA A 87 4.19 -2.12 -4.02
CA ALA A 87 3.67 -0.81 -3.66
C ALA A 87 4.11 -0.44 -2.23
N GLY A 88 5.12 0.42 -2.08
CA GLY A 88 5.58 0.82 -0.74
C GLY A 88 6.25 -0.30 0.05
N TRP A 89 6.85 -1.27 -0.63
CA TRP A 89 7.53 -2.41 -0.01
C TRP A 89 8.62 -1.99 0.99
N TRP A 90 9.28 -0.85 0.76
CA TRP A 90 10.28 -0.29 1.68
C TRP A 90 9.71 0.02 3.07
N LEU A 91 8.45 0.45 3.16
CA LEU A 91 7.78 0.70 4.45
C LEU A 91 7.54 -0.60 5.20
N VAL A 92 7.08 -1.63 4.50
CA VAL A 92 6.86 -2.96 5.07
C VAL A 92 8.19 -3.54 5.58
N CYS A 93 9.24 -3.42 4.76
CA CYS A 93 10.57 -3.90 5.12
C CYS A 93 11.14 -3.13 6.32
N SER A 94 11.06 -1.80 6.33
CA SER A 94 11.52 -0.98 7.45
C SER A 94 10.78 -1.31 8.74
N ARG A 95 9.45 -1.49 8.69
CA ARG A 95 8.63 -1.77 9.87
C ARG A 95 8.84 -3.18 10.42
N ARG A 96 9.07 -4.17 9.54
CA ARG A 96 9.28 -5.57 9.92
C ARG A 96 10.75 -5.95 10.08
N GLY A 97 11.68 -5.03 9.85
CA GLY A 97 13.11 -5.28 9.93
C GLY A 97 13.63 -6.24 8.85
N ILE A 98 12.96 -6.32 7.69
CA ILE A 98 13.38 -7.18 6.57
C ILE A 98 14.58 -6.51 5.90
N LYS A 99 15.71 -7.22 5.86
CA LYS A 99 16.96 -6.74 5.25
C LYS A 99 17.13 -7.34 3.85
N GLN A 100 17.77 -6.58 2.95
CA GLN A 100 18.14 -7.04 1.61
C GLN A 100 16.96 -7.59 0.79
N TYR A 101 15.78 -7.02 0.97
CA TYR A 101 14.61 -7.38 0.16
C TYR A 101 14.78 -6.82 -1.25
N ASP A 102 14.79 -7.71 -2.25
CA ASP A 102 14.77 -7.33 -3.66
C ASP A 102 13.42 -7.74 -4.28
N PRO A 103 12.53 -6.79 -4.59
CA PRO A 103 11.20 -7.09 -5.16
C PRO A 103 11.27 -7.74 -6.55
N ARG A 104 12.34 -7.53 -7.32
CA ARG A 104 12.40 -7.92 -8.75
C ARG A 104 12.71 -9.39 -8.98
N SER A 105 13.24 -10.09 -7.98
CA SER A 105 13.77 -11.45 -8.12
C SER A 105 13.08 -12.49 -7.25
N ILE A 106 12.00 -12.10 -6.54
CA ILE A 106 11.38 -12.94 -5.51
C ILE A 106 9.95 -13.35 -5.87
N GLY A 107 9.64 -14.63 -5.68
CA GLY A 107 8.30 -15.18 -5.83
C GLY A 107 7.46 -15.03 -4.56
N GLN A 108 6.21 -15.49 -4.62
CA GLN A 108 5.29 -15.46 -3.47
C GLN A 108 5.80 -16.25 -2.27
N PHE A 109 6.64 -17.27 -2.49
CA PHE A 109 7.22 -18.07 -1.41
C PHE A 109 8.22 -17.25 -0.60
N GLU A 110 9.14 -16.56 -1.27
CA GLU A 110 10.13 -15.69 -0.67
C GLU A 110 9.46 -14.49 0.00
N LYS A 111 8.42 -13.91 -0.62
CA LYS A 111 7.59 -12.85 -0.01
C LYS A 111 6.91 -13.33 1.27
N ALA A 112 6.36 -14.55 1.29
CA ALA A 112 5.76 -15.16 2.48
C ALA A 112 6.81 -15.42 3.58
N HIS A 113 7.98 -15.93 3.21
CA HIS A 113 9.10 -16.16 4.12
C HIS A 113 9.60 -14.84 4.74
N ALA A 114 9.72 -13.77 3.94
CA ALA A 114 10.09 -12.44 4.42
C ALA A 114 9.11 -11.87 5.46
N LEU A 115 7.82 -12.22 5.34
CA LEU A 115 6.78 -11.87 6.31
C LEU A 115 6.70 -12.82 7.51
N GLY A 116 7.44 -13.93 7.51
CA GLY A 116 7.38 -14.95 8.56
C GLY A 116 6.09 -15.77 8.58
N ILE A 117 5.42 -15.92 7.43
CA ILE A 117 4.14 -16.65 7.32
C ILE A 117 4.22 -17.79 6.30
N SER A 118 3.28 -18.75 6.40
CA SER A 118 3.17 -19.83 5.42
C SER A 118 2.62 -19.33 4.08
N LEU A 119 3.02 -19.98 2.98
CA LEU A 119 2.50 -19.64 1.64
C LEU A 119 0.98 -19.74 1.53
N ALA A 120 0.37 -20.70 2.24
CA ALA A 120 -1.09 -20.82 2.32
C ALA A 120 -1.73 -19.61 3.02
N THR A 121 -1.11 -19.12 4.10
CA THR A 121 -1.56 -17.92 4.79
C THR A 121 -1.38 -16.69 3.93
N TYR A 122 -0.24 -16.56 3.24
CA TYR A 122 0.03 -15.48 2.31
C TYR A 122 -1.06 -15.39 1.24
N LYS A 123 -1.34 -16.49 0.54
CA LYS A 123 -2.38 -16.55 -0.50
C LYS A 123 -3.77 -16.21 0.04
N ARG A 124 -4.13 -16.73 1.22
CA ARG A 124 -5.41 -16.42 1.86
C ARG A 124 -5.53 -14.92 2.18
N ARG A 125 -4.49 -14.32 2.76
CA ARG A 125 -4.48 -12.88 3.09
C ARG A 125 -4.46 -11.99 1.85
N LEU A 126 -3.81 -12.43 0.78
CA LEU A 126 -3.83 -11.74 -0.51
C LEU A 126 -5.25 -11.74 -1.09
N THR A 127 -5.93 -12.88 -1.12
CA THR A 127 -7.32 -12.97 -1.56
C THR A 127 -8.23 -12.08 -0.72
N GLU A 128 -8.12 -12.15 0.62
CA GLU A 128 -8.91 -11.28 1.52
C GLU A 128 -8.67 -9.79 1.24
N ALA A 129 -7.42 -9.38 0.96
CA ALA A 129 -7.10 -8.00 0.63
C ALA A 129 -7.67 -7.58 -0.74
N LEU A 130 -7.59 -8.45 -1.74
CA LEU A 130 -8.14 -8.19 -3.08
C LEU A 130 -9.66 -8.04 -3.04
N ASP A 131 -10.35 -8.94 -2.34
CA ASP A 131 -11.82 -8.89 -2.18
C ASP A 131 -12.24 -7.58 -1.49
N GLU A 132 -11.48 -7.13 -0.49
CA GLU A 132 -11.75 -5.89 0.24
C GLU A 132 -11.54 -4.63 -0.62
N ILE A 133 -10.52 -4.61 -1.47
CA ILE A 133 -10.32 -3.53 -2.45
C ILE A 133 -11.42 -3.55 -3.51
N GLU A 134 -11.82 -4.73 -3.97
CA GLU A 134 -12.89 -4.90 -4.95
C GLU A 134 -14.22 -4.34 -4.43
N GLU A 135 -14.60 -4.67 -3.20
CA GLU A 135 -15.77 -4.11 -2.53
C GLU A 135 -15.69 -2.58 -2.39
N CYS A 136 -14.49 -2.05 -2.14
CA CYS A 136 -14.27 -0.62 -2.01
C CYS A 136 -14.45 0.12 -3.35
N LEU A 137 -14.06 -0.49 -4.46
CA LEU A 137 -14.18 0.10 -5.81
C LEU A 137 -15.58 -0.07 -6.44
N LYS A 138 -16.37 -1.02 -5.94
CA LYS A 138 -17.77 -1.25 -6.37
C LYS A 138 -18.77 -0.29 -5.72
N ARG A 139 -18.38 0.39 -4.63
CA ARG A 139 -19.21 1.36 -3.90
C ARG A 139 -19.08 2.76 -4.49
#